data_AF-A0A9P8ICN9-F1
#
_entry.id   AF-A0A9P8ICN9-F1
#
_cell.length_a   1.000
_cell.length_b   1.000
_cell.length_c   1.000
_cell.angle_alpha   90.00
_cell.angle_beta   90.00
_cell.angle_gamma   90.00
#
_symmetry.space_group_name_H-M   'P 1'
#
loop_
_entity.id
_entity.type
_entity.pdbx_description
1 polymer ?
#
loop_
_entity_poly.entity_id
_entity_poly.type
_entity_poly.pdbx_seq_one_letter_code
_entity_poly.pdbx_strand_id
1 'polypeptide(L)'
;MLFRIFILALLIDFVGNGYLFAYGRPSNFYTQPFWPNQILLAWICLAHVWAHLDASYSVAALTTTVLGIYSPRDWPPLFGSISDSWTVRRFWGLSPISTITTAVTRTLGFRKGSILSRYTQLYGGFFMSAAMHAFGCIMAAHQDVGNFRFLILQPFAITAEDIVIAIMKKLGYRGGRLAKVMGYLWVVAWLTWSLGNWAAGRISVGTYRLPGVVPYSLAAWFGIRNGPNGRKID
;
A
#
# COMPACT_ATOMS: atom_id res chain seq x y z
N MET A 1 7.27 13.54 16.44
CA MET A 1 7.22 13.61 14.95
C MET A 1 8.55 13.28 14.30
N LEU A 2 9.64 14.00 14.63
CA LEU A 2 10.97 13.77 14.04
C LEU A 2 11.47 12.32 14.18
N PHE A 3 11.33 11.70 15.36
CA PHE A 3 11.69 10.30 15.56
C PHE A 3 10.91 9.33 14.64
N ARG A 4 9.62 9.57 14.41
CA ARG A 4 8.81 8.77 13.48
C ARG A 4 9.30 8.92 12.04
N ILE A 5 9.58 10.15 11.60
CA ILE A 5 10.15 10.42 10.27
C ILE A 5 11.48 9.69 10.10
N PHE A 6 12.34 9.71 11.13
CA PHE A 6 13.60 8.98 11.11
C PHE A 6 13.41 7.46 10.99
N ILE A 7 12.51 6.86 11.78
CA ILE A 7 12.19 5.42 11.68
C ILE A 7 11.63 5.07 10.29
N LEU A 8 10.77 5.91 9.72
CA LEU A 8 10.23 5.69 8.37
C LEU A 8 11.31 5.81 7.29
N ALA A 9 12.24 6.75 7.43
CA ALA A 9 13.39 6.87 6.55
C ALA A 9 14.29 5.63 6.62
N LEU A 10 14.54 5.11 7.82
CA LEU A 10 15.24 3.85 8.01
C LEU A 10 14.49 2.68 7.37
N LEU A 11 13.17 2.60 7.57
CA LEU A 11 12.35 1.55 6.98
C LEU A 11 12.40 1.61 5.45
N ILE A 12 12.28 2.81 4.87
CA ILE A 12 12.42 3.04 3.42
C ILE A 12 13.78 2.55 2.93
N ASP A 13 14.85 2.91 3.63
CA ASP A 13 16.21 2.54 3.25
C ASP A 13 16.47 1.03 3.39
N PHE A 14 16.13 0.42 4.53
CA PHE A 14 16.35 -1.01 4.77
C PHE A 14 15.45 -1.91 3.91
N VAL A 15 14.17 -1.55 3.74
CA VAL A 15 13.20 -2.33 2.95
C VAL A 15 13.44 -2.13 1.45
N GLY A 16 13.66 -0.88 1.03
CA GLY A 16 13.86 -0.53 -0.37
C GLY A 16 15.25 -0.90 -0.89
N ASN A 17 16.32 -0.60 -0.14
CA ASN A 17 17.69 -0.86 -0.59
C ASN A 17 18.25 -2.18 -0.04
N GLY A 18 18.02 -2.51 1.24
CA GLY A 18 18.66 -3.67 1.89
C GLY A 18 18.28 -5.03 1.30
N TYR A 19 16.99 -5.32 1.17
CA TYR A 19 16.53 -6.63 0.66
C TYR A 19 16.86 -6.84 -0.83
N LEU A 20 16.62 -5.81 -1.65
CA LEU A 20 16.90 -5.84 -3.09
C LEU A 20 18.40 -5.84 -3.40
N PHE A 21 19.22 -5.40 -2.46
CA PHE A 21 20.66 -5.58 -2.52
C PHE A 21 21.07 -7.00 -2.15
N ALA A 22 20.55 -7.54 -1.04
CA ALA A 22 20.92 -8.87 -0.53
C ALA A 22 20.55 -10.01 -1.49
N TYR A 23 19.42 -9.91 -2.18
CA TYR A 23 18.93 -10.94 -3.12
C TYR A 23 19.19 -10.60 -4.59
N GLY A 24 19.91 -9.49 -4.85
CA GLY A 24 20.04 -8.92 -6.19
C GLY A 24 18.74 -8.26 -6.67
N ARG A 25 18.86 -7.39 -7.68
CA ARG A 25 17.71 -6.74 -8.31
C ARG A 25 17.15 -7.70 -9.37
N PRO A 26 16.06 -8.45 -9.10
CA PRO A 26 15.53 -9.38 -10.09
C PRO A 26 15.11 -8.60 -11.33
N SER A 27 15.63 -9.00 -12.49
CA SER A 27 15.21 -8.42 -13.77
C SER A 27 13.74 -8.76 -14.09
N ASN A 28 13.25 -9.88 -13.55
CA ASN A 28 11.88 -10.36 -13.67
C ASN A 28 11.39 -10.93 -12.32
N PHE A 29 10.23 -10.47 -11.83
CA PHE A 29 9.63 -10.94 -10.59
C PHE A 29 9.24 -12.42 -10.65
N TYR A 30 8.73 -12.88 -11.79
CA TYR A 30 8.18 -14.24 -11.93
C TYR A 30 9.24 -15.33 -12.04
N THR A 31 10.52 -14.98 -12.23
CA THR A 31 11.62 -15.96 -12.24
C THR A 31 12.09 -16.32 -10.83
N GLN A 32 11.62 -15.61 -9.80
CA GLN A 32 11.91 -15.91 -8.40
C GLN A 32 11.05 -17.07 -7.90
N PRO A 33 11.51 -17.88 -6.93
CA PRO A 33 10.67 -18.85 -6.24
C PRO A 33 9.41 -18.16 -5.69
N PHE A 34 8.24 -18.77 -5.94
CA PHE A 34 6.97 -18.22 -5.46
C PHE A 34 6.99 -18.01 -3.94
N TRP A 35 7.45 -19.02 -3.20
CA TRP A 35 7.75 -18.94 -1.78
C TRP A 35 9.26 -19.17 -1.54
N PRO A 36 9.92 -18.36 -0.70
CA PRO A 36 9.40 -17.16 -0.02
C PRO A 36 9.54 -15.86 -0.85
N ASN A 37 10.29 -15.87 -1.96
CA ASN A 37 10.83 -14.65 -2.57
C ASN A 37 9.77 -13.74 -3.20
N GLN A 38 8.87 -14.25 -4.04
CA GLN A 38 7.84 -13.41 -4.67
C GLN A 38 6.91 -12.78 -3.64
N ILE A 39 6.50 -13.57 -2.64
CA ILE A 39 5.65 -13.10 -1.53
C ILE A 39 6.38 -12.00 -0.75
N LEU A 40 7.62 -12.26 -0.35
CA LEU A 40 8.40 -11.29 0.42
C LEU A 40 8.64 -10.00 -0.38
N LEU A 41 8.98 -10.09 -1.67
CA LEU A 41 9.13 -8.94 -2.57
C LEU A 41 7.84 -8.12 -2.68
N ALA A 42 6.69 -8.78 -2.78
CA ALA A 42 5.40 -8.11 -2.88
C ALA A 42 5.05 -7.32 -1.61
N TRP A 43 5.29 -7.91 -0.43
CA TRP A 43 5.09 -7.25 0.86
C TRP A 43 6.10 -6.13 1.12
N ILE A 44 7.34 -6.29 0.66
CA ILE A 44 8.37 -5.24 0.68
C ILE A 44 7.96 -4.04 -0.18
N CYS A 45 7.46 -4.29 -1.39
CA CYS A 45 6.95 -3.23 -2.24
C CYS A 45 5.81 -2.45 -1.57
N LEU A 46 4.89 -3.16 -0.91
CA LEU A 46 3.78 -2.53 -0.17
C LEU A 46 4.30 -1.71 1.01
N ALA A 47 5.18 -2.28 1.84
CA ALA A 47 5.75 -1.62 3.00
C ALA A 47 6.54 -0.36 2.60
N HIS A 48 7.27 -0.43 1.49
CA HIS A 48 8.01 0.71 0.94
C HIS A 48 7.10 1.87 0.53
N VAL A 49 5.99 1.59 -0.16
CA VAL A 49 4.99 2.61 -0.54
C VAL A 49 4.29 3.17 0.69
N TRP A 50 3.91 2.30 1.64
CA TRP A 50 3.29 2.72 2.89
C TRP A 50 4.19 3.69 3.66
N ALA A 51 5.48 3.35 3.79
CA ALA A 51 6.45 4.18 4.50
C ALA A 51 6.68 5.53 3.82
N HIS A 52 6.77 5.56 2.48
CA HIS A 52 6.86 6.81 1.72
C HIS A 52 5.68 7.73 1.95
N LEU A 53 4.46 7.19 1.91
CA LEU A 53 3.24 7.98 2.15
C LEU A 53 3.21 8.53 3.57
N ASP A 54 3.51 7.69 4.58
CA ASP A 54 3.50 8.12 5.99
C ASP A 54 4.60 9.15 6.29
N ALA A 55 5.77 9.01 5.66
CA ALA A 55 6.87 9.95 5.79
C ALA A 55 6.51 11.30 5.18
N SER A 56 5.96 11.30 3.95
CA SER A 56 5.56 12.51 3.25
C SER A 56 4.45 13.26 4.01
N TYR A 57 3.48 12.52 4.53
CA TYR A 57 2.43 13.07 5.39
C TYR A 57 3.01 13.65 6.69
N SER A 58 3.92 12.95 7.34
CA SER A 58 4.57 13.42 8.57
C SER A 58 5.41 14.68 8.35
N VAL A 59 6.08 14.81 7.19
CA VAL A 59 6.83 16.01 6.81
C VAL A 59 5.88 17.18 6.57
N ALA A 60 4.81 16.99 5.78
CA ALA A 60 3.82 18.05 5.56
C ALA A 60 3.17 18.53 6.87
N ALA A 61 2.84 17.57 7.75
CA ALA A 61 2.29 17.83 9.06
C ALA A 61 3.24 18.63 9.96
N LEU A 62 4.53 18.25 9.98
CA LEU A 62 5.56 18.97 10.72
C LEU A 62 5.73 20.40 10.19
N THR A 63 5.90 20.55 8.87
CA THR A 63 6.12 21.86 8.23
C THR A 63 4.98 22.81 8.52
N THR A 64 3.74 22.40 8.29
CA THR A 64 2.57 23.27 8.51
C THR A 64 2.32 23.58 9.99
N THR A 65 2.66 22.66 10.89
CA THR A 65 2.58 22.91 12.35
C THR A 65 3.64 23.91 12.80
N VAL A 66 4.89 23.78 12.33
CA VAL A 66 5.98 24.71 12.66
C VAL A 66 5.70 26.12 12.12
N LEU A 67 5.09 26.22 10.94
CA LEU A 67 4.65 27.49 10.35
C LEU A 67 3.41 28.09 11.05
N GLY A 68 2.81 27.39 12.02
CA GLY A 68 1.61 27.86 12.73
C GLY A 68 0.33 27.84 11.89
N ILE A 69 0.32 27.15 10.75
CA ILE A 69 -0.85 27.06 9.86
C ILE A 69 -1.90 26.12 10.43
N TYR A 70 -1.46 24.99 10.98
CA TYR A 70 -2.31 23.96 11.57
C TYR A 70 -1.79 23.54 12.95
N SER A 71 -2.67 22.99 13.77
CA SER A 71 -2.30 22.35 15.03
C SER A 71 -1.95 20.87 14.81
N PRO A 72 -1.18 20.23 15.71
CA PRO A 72 -0.91 18.79 15.63
C PRO A 72 -2.18 17.92 15.61
N ARG A 73 -3.30 18.42 16.14
CA ARG A 73 -4.58 17.69 16.18
C ARG A 73 -5.27 17.65 14.82
N ASP A 74 -4.93 18.56 13.92
CA ASP A 74 -5.46 18.63 12.55
C ASP A 74 -4.80 17.58 11.64
N TRP A 75 -3.76 16.89 12.12
CA TRP A 75 -3.02 15.85 11.43
C TRP A 75 -3.23 14.47 12.11
N PRO A 76 -4.44 13.86 11.99
CA PRO A 76 -4.68 12.53 12.53
C PRO A 76 -3.76 11.49 11.86
N PRO A 77 -3.55 10.31 12.46
CA PRO A 77 -2.76 9.26 11.82
C PRO A 77 -3.24 8.96 10.39
N LEU A 78 -2.33 9.04 9.41
CA LEU A 78 -2.64 8.81 8.00
C LEU A 78 -3.27 7.44 7.75
N PHE A 79 -2.74 6.45 8.46
CA PHE A 79 -3.26 5.10 8.53
C PHE A 79 -3.78 4.87 9.94
N GLY A 80 -4.95 4.27 10.07
CA GLY A 80 -5.45 3.82 11.37
C GLY A 80 -4.69 2.59 11.89
N SER A 81 -5.21 1.99 12.96
CA SER A 81 -4.56 0.84 13.57
C SER A 81 -4.66 -0.42 12.72
N ILE A 82 -3.54 -1.10 12.49
CA ILE A 82 -3.48 -2.42 11.85
C ILE A 82 -4.26 -3.47 12.67
N SER A 83 -4.41 -3.25 13.99
CA SER A 83 -5.24 -4.11 14.85
C SER A 83 -6.72 -4.14 14.45
N ASP A 84 -7.12 -3.21 13.56
CA ASP A 84 -8.47 -3.06 13.04
C ASP A 84 -8.65 -3.50 11.59
N SER A 85 -7.60 -4.03 10.94
CA SER A 85 -7.61 -4.39 9.51
C SER A 85 -7.84 -5.88 9.22
N TRP A 86 -8.75 -6.54 9.94
CA TRP A 86 -9.05 -7.97 9.77
C TRP A 86 -10.08 -8.27 8.67
N THR A 87 -10.46 -7.28 7.87
CA THR A 87 -11.24 -7.49 6.64
C THR A 87 -10.72 -6.54 5.57
N VAL A 88 -10.83 -6.87 4.28
CA VAL A 88 -10.34 -6.06 3.16
C VAL A 88 -11.04 -4.70 3.18
N ARG A 89 -12.34 -4.66 3.51
CA ARG A 89 -13.09 -3.41 3.69
C ARG A 89 -12.47 -2.53 4.77
N ARG A 90 -12.12 -3.11 5.92
CA ARG A 90 -11.50 -2.37 7.02
C ARG A 90 -10.11 -1.89 6.65
N PHE A 91 -9.28 -2.74 6.05
CA PHE A 91 -7.95 -2.39 5.57
C PHE A 91 -7.98 -1.13 4.69
N TRP A 92 -8.86 -1.08 3.69
CA TRP A 92 -9.00 0.08 2.81
C TRP A 92 -9.77 1.25 3.43
N GLY A 93 -10.64 0.99 4.41
CA GLY A 93 -11.30 2.05 5.19
C GLY A 93 -10.34 2.86 6.06
N LEU A 94 -9.17 2.32 6.37
CA LEU A 94 -8.07 3.03 7.04
C LEU A 94 -7.18 3.81 6.07
N SER A 95 -7.34 3.61 4.75
CA SER A 95 -6.50 4.22 3.74
C SER A 95 -6.99 5.63 3.38
N PRO A 96 -6.08 6.56 3.01
CA PRO A 96 -6.42 7.88 2.47
C PRO A 96 -7.34 7.83 1.24
N ILE A 97 -7.37 6.70 0.53
CA ILE A 97 -8.29 6.46 -0.59
C ILE A 97 -9.76 6.63 -0.15
N SER A 98 -10.09 6.26 1.09
CA SER A 98 -11.45 6.42 1.64
C SER A 98 -11.86 7.90 1.74
N THR A 99 -10.93 8.79 2.08
CA THR A 99 -11.16 10.24 2.16
C THR A 99 -11.37 10.83 0.76
N ILE A 100 -10.52 10.48 -0.21
CA ILE A 100 -10.64 10.95 -1.60
C ILE A 100 -11.94 10.43 -2.23
N THR A 101 -12.25 9.14 -2.03
CA THR A 101 -13.50 8.53 -2.48
C THR A 101 -14.71 9.25 -1.91
N THR A 102 -14.69 9.53 -0.60
CA THR A 102 -15.81 10.22 0.08
C THR A 102 -15.98 11.66 -0.43
N ALA A 103 -14.89 12.36 -0.75
CA ALA A 103 -14.96 13.69 -1.32
C ALA A 103 -15.62 13.67 -2.72
N VAL A 104 -15.15 12.77 -3.59
CA VAL A 104 -15.67 12.61 -4.96
C VAL A 104 -17.13 12.14 -4.96
N THR A 105 -17.52 11.23 -4.08
CA THR A 105 -18.90 10.73 -4.07
C THR A 105 -19.89 11.76 -3.54
N ARG A 106 -19.45 12.65 -2.65
CA ARG A 106 -20.25 13.79 -2.19
C ARG A 106 -20.45 14.83 -3.29
N THR A 107 -19.42 15.15 -4.07
CA THR A 107 -19.53 16.12 -5.17
C THR A 107 -20.44 15.61 -6.29
N LEU A 108 -20.48 14.30 -6.53
CA LEU A 108 -21.33 13.67 -7.54
C LEU A 108 -22.79 13.40 -7.08
N GLY A 109 -23.17 13.83 -5.88
CA GLY A 109 -24.59 13.82 -5.44
C GLY A 109 -25.16 12.44 -5.06
N PHE A 110 -24.33 11.44 -4.78
CA PHE A 110 -24.82 10.13 -4.35
C PHE A 110 -25.55 10.22 -2.99
N ARG A 111 -26.87 9.96 -2.97
CA ARG A 111 -27.69 9.99 -1.74
C ARG A 111 -27.21 8.94 -0.75
N LYS A 112 -26.97 9.32 0.51
CA LYS A 112 -26.63 8.38 1.59
C LYS A 112 -27.82 7.49 1.93
N GLY A 113 -27.58 6.21 2.22
CA GLY A 113 -28.56 5.35 2.94
C GLY A 113 -28.97 4.05 2.25
N SER A 114 -28.82 3.91 0.92
CA SER A 114 -29.15 2.66 0.22
C SER A 114 -27.93 1.75 0.01
N ILE A 115 -28.16 0.44 -0.11
CA ILE A 115 -27.13 -0.55 -0.48
C ILE A 115 -26.51 -0.20 -1.83
N LEU A 116 -27.34 0.20 -2.80
CA LEU A 116 -26.88 0.63 -4.12
C LEU A 116 -25.92 1.81 -4.00
N SER A 117 -26.28 2.86 -3.25
CA SER A 117 -25.40 3.99 -3.01
C SER A 117 -24.08 3.58 -2.37
N ARG A 118 -24.10 2.68 -1.37
CA ARG A 118 -22.89 2.18 -0.72
C ARG A 118 -21.93 1.53 -1.72
N TYR A 119 -22.43 0.68 -2.61
CA TYR A 119 -21.59 -0.02 -3.58
C TYR A 119 -21.19 0.87 -4.75
N THR A 120 -22.05 1.76 -5.23
CA THR A 120 -21.67 2.74 -6.25
C THR A 120 -20.51 3.62 -5.77
N GLN A 121 -20.55 4.07 -4.52
CA GLN A 121 -19.45 4.83 -3.92
C GLN A 121 -18.17 3.99 -3.78
N LEU A 122 -18.31 2.73 -3.37
CA LEU A 122 -17.18 1.81 -3.26
C LEU A 122 -16.49 1.59 -4.61
N TYR A 123 -17.23 1.17 -5.63
CA TYR A 123 -16.68 0.88 -6.95
C TYR A 123 -16.19 2.15 -7.65
N GLY A 124 -16.95 3.24 -7.59
CA GLY A 124 -16.56 4.53 -8.16
C GLY A 124 -15.28 5.10 -7.55
N GLY A 125 -15.13 5.00 -6.22
CA GLY A 125 -13.93 5.42 -5.51
C GLY A 125 -12.68 4.66 -5.91
N PHE A 126 -12.76 3.33 -5.92
CA PHE A 126 -11.66 2.49 -6.36
C PHE A 126 -11.32 2.67 -7.84
N PHE A 127 -12.33 2.84 -8.70
CA PHE A 127 -12.10 3.11 -10.12
C PHE A 127 -11.37 4.44 -10.34
N MET A 128 -11.84 5.53 -9.69
CA MET A 128 -11.17 6.83 -9.81
C MET A 128 -9.73 6.76 -9.29
N SER A 129 -9.52 6.12 -8.13
CA SER A 129 -8.18 5.91 -7.57
C SER A 129 -7.30 5.09 -8.53
N ALA A 130 -7.84 4.00 -9.09
CA ALA A 130 -7.14 3.15 -10.07
C ALA A 130 -6.73 3.95 -11.31
N ALA A 131 -7.63 4.76 -11.86
CA ALA A 131 -7.37 5.61 -13.01
C ALA A 131 -6.29 6.66 -12.72
N MET A 132 -6.35 7.34 -11.58
CA MET A 132 -5.34 8.33 -11.19
C MET A 132 -3.94 7.71 -11.04
N HIS A 133 -3.84 6.53 -10.40
CA HIS A 133 -2.57 5.84 -10.25
C HIS A 133 -2.03 5.29 -11.57
N ALA A 134 -2.90 4.77 -12.44
CA ALA A 134 -2.53 4.32 -13.77
C ALA A 134 -2.03 5.48 -14.62
N PHE A 135 -2.74 6.61 -14.62
CA PHE A 135 -2.35 7.82 -15.32
C PHE A 135 -0.97 8.32 -14.85
N GLY A 136 -0.74 8.40 -13.54
CA GLY A 136 0.56 8.79 -13.00
C GLY A 136 1.70 7.86 -13.46
N CYS A 137 1.46 6.55 -13.53
CA CYS A 137 2.45 5.61 -14.02
C CYS A 137 2.67 5.67 -15.53
N ILE A 138 1.61 5.88 -16.32
CA ILE A 138 1.75 6.09 -17.76
C ILE A 138 2.56 7.35 -18.04
N MET A 139 2.34 8.43 -17.28
CA MET A 139 3.13 9.65 -17.42
C MET A 139 4.60 9.48 -17.02
N ALA A 140 4.88 8.70 -15.97
CA ALA A 140 6.23 8.52 -15.44
C ALA A 140 7.04 7.40 -16.13
N ALA A 141 6.38 6.34 -16.61
CA ALA A 141 7.00 5.10 -17.07
C ALA A 141 6.44 4.57 -18.40
N HIS A 142 5.58 5.36 -19.07
CA HIS A 142 4.94 5.02 -20.34
C HIS A 142 4.09 3.74 -20.34
N GLN A 143 3.72 3.22 -19.15
CA GLN A 143 2.87 2.05 -18.98
C GLN A 143 2.22 2.03 -17.59
N ASP A 144 1.08 1.32 -17.43
CA ASP A 144 0.59 0.96 -16.10
C ASP A 144 1.46 -0.16 -15.52
N VAL A 145 1.89 0.02 -14.27
CA VAL A 145 2.72 -0.95 -13.54
C VAL A 145 1.88 -1.95 -12.73
N GLY A 146 0.62 -2.15 -13.16
CA GLY A 146 -0.36 -2.98 -12.46
C GLY A 146 -1.14 -2.25 -11.37
N ASN A 147 -1.07 -0.92 -11.28
CA ASN A 147 -1.85 -0.15 -10.30
C ASN A 147 -3.34 -0.27 -10.60
N PHE A 148 -3.72 -0.18 -11.88
CA PHE A 148 -5.14 -0.22 -12.26
C PHE A 148 -5.77 -1.53 -11.84
N ARG A 149 -5.16 -2.65 -12.26
CA ARG A 149 -5.61 -4.00 -11.93
C ARG A 149 -5.64 -4.22 -10.42
N PHE A 150 -4.61 -3.81 -9.70
CA PHE A 150 -4.55 -3.99 -8.25
C PHE A 150 -5.71 -3.28 -7.54
N LEU A 151 -5.96 -2.01 -7.87
CA LEU A 151 -6.97 -1.20 -7.20
C LEU A 151 -8.40 -1.58 -7.61
N ILE A 152 -8.64 -1.88 -8.89
CA ILE A 152 -9.99 -2.23 -9.37
C ILE A 152 -10.48 -3.58 -8.83
N LEU A 153 -9.57 -4.49 -8.44
CA LEU A 153 -9.94 -5.78 -7.84
C LEU A 153 -10.41 -5.69 -6.38
N GLN A 154 -9.97 -4.67 -5.64
CA GLN A 154 -10.31 -4.49 -4.23
C GLN A 154 -11.83 -4.41 -3.94
N PRO A 155 -12.65 -3.62 -4.68
CA PRO A 155 -14.09 -3.57 -4.43
C PRO A 155 -14.80 -4.90 -4.69
N PHE A 156 -14.27 -5.77 -5.56
CA PHE A 156 -14.82 -7.11 -5.77
C PHE A 156 -14.56 -8.03 -4.57
N ALA A 157 -13.34 -8.03 -4.02
CA ALA A 157 -13.06 -8.78 -2.80
C ALA A 157 -13.87 -8.27 -1.60
N ILE A 158 -14.05 -6.95 -1.49
CA ILE A 158 -14.90 -6.35 -0.47
C ILE A 158 -16.35 -6.81 -0.62
N THR A 159 -16.88 -6.89 -1.85
CA THR A 159 -18.24 -7.37 -2.09
C THR A 159 -18.39 -8.86 -1.75
N ALA A 160 -17.43 -9.70 -2.14
CA ALA A 160 -17.42 -11.12 -1.79
C ALA A 160 -17.33 -11.34 -0.27
N GLU A 161 -16.45 -10.59 0.40
CA GLU A 161 -16.31 -10.57 1.85
C GLU A 161 -17.62 -10.15 2.55
N ASP A 162 -18.26 -9.08 2.09
CA ASP A 162 -19.55 -8.62 2.63
C ASP A 162 -20.64 -9.70 2.49
N ILE A 163 -20.68 -10.42 1.36
CA ILE A 163 -21.64 -11.53 1.13
C ILE A 163 -21.38 -12.68 2.10
N VAL A 164 -20.12 -13.13 2.24
CA VAL A 164 -19.75 -14.20 3.17
C VAL A 164 -20.10 -13.82 4.61
N ILE A 165 -19.75 -12.60 5.04
CA ILE A 165 -20.09 -12.10 6.38
C ILE A 165 -21.61 -12.05 6.58
N ALA A 166 -22.37 -11.64 5.56
CA ALA A 166 -23.83 -11.61 5.64
C ALA A 166 -24.43 -13.02 5.77
N ILE A 167 -23.92 -14.01 5.03
CA ILE A 167 -24.34 -15.42 5.14
C ILE A 167 -24.00 -15.97 6.53
N MET A 168 -22.78 -15.78 7.02
CA MET A 168 -22.35 -16.26 8.34
C MET A 168 -23.23 -15.68 9.47
N LYS A 169 -23.58 -14.40 9.38
CA LYS A 169 -24.52 -13.78 10.33
C LYS A 169 -25.92 -14.39 10.27
N LYS A 170 -26.43 -14.71 9.08
CA LYS A 170 -27.72 -15.39 8.90
C LYS A 170 -27.70 -16.81 9.47
N LEU A 171 -26.55 -17.49 9.41
CA LEU A 171 -26.34 -18.81 10.01
C LEU A 171 -26.13 -18.76 11.55
N GLY A 172 -26.30 -17.59 12.18
CA GLY A 172 -26.21 -17.44 13.63
C GLY A 172 -24.80 -17.20 14.16
N TYR A 173 -23.78 -17.05 13.30
CA TYR A 173 -22.43 -16.76 13.74
C TYR A 173 -22.31 -15.31 14.26
N ARG A 174 -21.93 -15.15 15.53
CA ARG A 174 -21.86 -13.85 16.22
C ARG A 174 -20.45 -13.22 16.25
N GLY A 175 -19.48 -13.82 15.56
CA GLY A 175 -18.09 -13.34 15.56
C GLY A 175 -17.25 -13.92 16.71
N GLY A 176 -16.16 -13.22 17.05
CA GLY A 176 -15.22 -13.62 18.11
C GLY A 176 -13.76 -13.58 17.66
N ARG A 177 -12.86 -14.08 18.50
CA ARG A 177 -11.41 -14.11 18.20
C ARG A 177 -11.11 -14.93 16.94
N LEU A 178 -11.75 -16.08 16.78
CA LEU A 178 -11.57 -16.92 15.59
C LEU A 178 -12.01 -16.21 14.30
N ALA A 179 -13.14 -15.50 14.31
CA ALA A 179 -13.58 -14.68 13.19
C ALA A 179 -12.53 -13.65 12.78
N LYS A 180 -11.92 -13.01 13.80
CA LYS A 180 -10.88 -12.00 13.61
C LYS A 180 -9.61 -12.61 13.01
N VAL A 181 -9.18 -13.76 13.50
CA VAL A 181 -8.02 -14.50 12.97
C VAL A 181 -8.26 -14.93 11.52
N MET A 182 -9.42 -15.52 11.22
CA MET A 182 -9.79 -15.92 9.85
C MET A 182 -9.85 -14.70 8.92
N GLY A 183 -10.36 -13.58 9.41
CA GLY A 183 -10.37 -12.33 8.69
C GLY A 183 -8.96 -11.82 8.36
N TYR A 184 -8.01 -11.88 9.31
CA TYR A 184 -6.61 -11.54 9.02
C TYR A 184 -5.98 -12.47 7.99
N LEU A 185 -6.20 -13.78 8.10
CA LEU A 185 -5.70 -14.75 7.14
C LEU A 185 -6.27 -14.47 5.74
N TRP A 186 -7.55 -14.13 5.64
CA TRP A 186 -8.19 -13.70 4.41
C TRP A 186 -7.54 -12.43 3.83
N VAL A 187 -7.35 -11.39 4.63
CA VAL A 187 -6.70 -10.14 4.19
C VAL A 187 -5.29 -10.40 3.69
N VAL A 188 -4.49 -11.17 4.44
CA VAL A 188 -3.11 -11.51 4.07
C VAL A 188 -3.09 -12.33 2.77
N ALA A 189 -3.95 -13.33 2.64
CA ALA A 189 -4.04 -14.14 1.43
C ALA A 189 -4.44 -13.29 0.20
N TRP A 190 -5.49 -12.48 0.33
CA TRP A 190 -5.98 -11.60 -0.73
C TRP A 190 -4.94 -10.57 -1.17
N LEU A 191 -4.30 -9.89 -0.20
CA LEU A 191 -3.25 -8.92 -0.49
C LEU A 191 -2.03 -9.60 -1.11
N THR A 192 -1.58 -10.75 -0.59
CA THR A 192 -0.44 -11.48 -1.17
C THR A 192 -0.68 -11.81 -2.64
N TRP A 193 -1.87 -12.32 -2.97
CA TRP A 193 -2.22 -12.66 -4.34
C TRP A 193 -2.33 -11.43 -5.25
N SER A 194 -3.02 -10.38 -4.79
CA SER A 194 -3.24 -9.17 -5.60
C SER A 194 -1.97 -8.31 -5.74
N LEU A 195 -1.10 -8.28 -4.73
CA LEU A 195 0.17 -7.55 -4.73
C LEU A 195 1.21 -8.14 -5.69
N GLY A 196 1.19 -9.44 -5.97
CA GLY A 196 2.21 -10.07 -6.83
C GLY A 196 2.31 -9.42 -8.21
N ASN A 197 1.18 -9.22 -8.88
CA ASN A 197 1.14 -8.58 -10.20
C ASN A 197 1.59 -7.10 -10.14
N TRP A 198 1.22 -6.41 -9.07
CA TRP A 198 1.57 -5.01 -8.84
C TRP A 198 3.07 -4.82 -8.55
N ALA A 199 3.65 -5.70 -7.74
CA ALA A 199 5.07 -5.73 -7.46
C ALA A 199 5.88 -6.05 -8.72
N ALA A 200 5.41 -7.00 -9.53
CA ALA A 200 6.05 -7.36 -10.80
C ALA A 200 6.19 -6.17 -11.75
N GLY A 201 5.12 -5.39 -11.95
CA GLY A 201 5.14 -4.20 -12.80
C GLY A 201 6.06 -3.10 -12.27
N ARG A 202 6.13 -2.90 -10.96
CA ARG A 202 7.07 -1.93 -10.36
C ARG A 202 8.53 -2.32 -10.52
N ILE A 203 8.82 -3.60 -10.40
CA ILE A 203 10.17 -4.15 -10.57
C ILE A 203 10.59 -4.06 -12.05
N SER A 204 9.68 -4.32 -13.00
CA SER A 204 10.00 -4.27 -14.43
C SER A 204 10.40 -2.87 -14.91
N VAL A 205 9.73 -1.82 -14.43
CA VAL A 205 10.08 -0.42 -14.75
C VAL A 205 11.29 0.11 -13.98
N GLY A 206 11.91 -0.72 -13.15
CA GLY A 206 13.12 -0.35 -12.45
C GLY A 206 12.92 0.61 -11.27
N THR A 207 11.74 0.61 -10.64
CA THR A 207 11.47 1.38 -9.40
C THR A 207 12.56 1.18 -8.34
N TYR A 208 13.22 0.03 -8.37
CA TYR A 208 14.26 -0.38 -7.42
C TYR A 208 15.67 -0.50 -8.05
N ARG A 209 15.87 0.01 -9.28
CA ARG A 209 17.13 -0.11 -10.02
C ARG A 209 18.11 1.05 -9.83
N LEU A 210 17.69 2.18 -9.25
CA LEU A 210 18.60 3.29 -9.00
C LEU A 210 19.13 3.26 -7.56
N PRO A 211 20.45 3.20 -7.32
CA PRO A 211 20.99 3.52 -6.01
C PRO A 211 20.70 5.00 -5.71
N GLY A 212 20.13 5.30 -4.53
CA GLY A 212 20.07 6.70 -4.06
C GLY A 212 18.74 7.43 -4.14
N VAL A 213 17.59 6.75 -4.03
CA VAL A 213 16.29 7.46 -3.85
C VAL A 213 16.26 8.30 -2.56
N VAL A 214 17.14 8.00 -1.60
CA VAL A 214 17.44 8.86 -0.46
C VAL A 214 18.90 9.30 -0.49
N PRO A 215 19.21 10.61 -0.34
CA PRO A 215 20.58 11.14 -0.36
C PRO A 215 21.48 10.59 0.76
N TYR A 216 20.91 9.90 1.76
CA TYR A 216 21.59 9.34 2.92
C TYR A 216 21.12 7.90 3.16
N SER A 217 21.54 6.96 2.29
CA SER A 217 21.32 5.53 2.55
C SER A 217 22.32 5.03 3.60
N LEU A 218 21.84 4.69 4.79
CA LEU A 218 22.64 4.07 5.84
C LEU A 218 23.06 2.65 5.44
N ALA A 219 22.22 1.93 4.68
CA ALA A 219 22.62 0.67 4.05
C ALA A 219 23.89 0.85 3.19
N ALA A 220 23.95 1.89 2.36
CA ALA A 220 25.13 2.21 1.56
C ALA A 220 26.35 2.62 2.42
N TRP A 221 26.13 3.18 3.60
CA TRP A 221 27.17 3.61 4.55
C TRP A 221 27.79 2.44 5.31
N PHE A 222 27.01 1.41 5.66
CA PHE A 222 27.48 0.15 6.25
C PHE A 222 28.13 -0.83 5.25
N GLY A 223 28.59 -0.34 4.10
CA GLY A 223 29.37 -1.16 3.15
C GLY A 223 28.56 -2.13 2.31
N ILE A 224 27.23 -2.03 2.31
CA ILE A 224 26.32 -2.72 1.39
C ILE A 224 26.39 -1.99 0.02
N ARG A 225 27.60 -1.91 -0.57
CA ARG A 225 27.88 -1.32 -1.91
C ARG A 225 28.19 -2.37 -2.96
N ASN A 226 28.69 -3.52 -2.54
CA ASN A 226 29.04 -4.62 -3.42
C ASN A 226 27.89 -5.64 -3.47
N GLY A 227 27.15 -5.67 -4.59
CA GLY A 227 26.35 -6.86 -4.91
C GLY A 227 27.22 -8.12 -4.90
N PRO A 228 26.66 -9.34 -5.03
CA PRO A 228 27.41 -10.59 -4.88
C PRO A 228 28.67 -10.73 -5.76
N ASN A 229 28.84 -9.85 -6.76
CA ASN A 229 29.98 -9.82 -7.67
C ASN A 229 30.95 -8.62 -7.49
N GLY A 230 30.90 -7.85 -6.40
CA GLY A 230 31.96 -6.90 -6.06
C GLY A 230 32.15 -5.70 -7.01
N ARG A 231 31.28 -5.50 -8.00
CA ARG A 231 31.40 -4.35 -8.91
C ARG A 231 30.84 -3.10 -8.26
N LYS A 232 31.68 -2.08 -8.15
CA LYS A 232 31.26 -0.69 -7.93
C LYS A 232 30.33 -0.30 -9.07
N ILE A 233 29.19 0.27 -8.71
CA ILE A 233 28.26 0.88 -9.65
C ILE A 233 28.68 2.34 -9.71
N ASP A 234 29.32 2.72 -10.81
CA ASP A 234 29.62 4.11 -11.16
C ASP A 234 28.36 4.81 -11.70
#